data_AF-A0A0B1RP30-F1
#
_entry.id   AF-A0A0B1RP30-F1
#
_cell.length_a   1.000
_cell.length_b   1.000
_cell.length_c   1.000
_cell.angle_alpha   90.00
_cell.angle_beta   90.00
_cell.angle_gamma   90.00
#
_symmetry.space_group_name_H-M   'P 1'
#
loop_
_entity.id
_entity.type
_entity.pdbx_description
1 polymer ?
#
loop_
_entity_poly.entity_id
_entity_poly.type
_entity_poly.pdbx_seq_one_letter_code
_entity_poly.pdbx_strand_id
1 'polypeptide(L)'
;LFCLGPCTSSTSSFYPEESVEFSSTITYLGKRGILNTASGLQVAYLSGIEASSSSNFQFSEEDIEELLMPVRTQAGFLGVDILVTSMWPAEVWKHAHNTPSTKVQGSKLISRLAAGLKPRYHFAGNGIHYERQPYRNHRVLLEPAQHVTRFIGLAPVNNKEKQKWLYAFSMQ
;
A
#
# COMPACT_ATOMS: atom_id res chain seq x y z
N LEU A 1 -8.24 3.89 14.07
CA LEU A 1 -8.20 2.83 13.03
C LEU A 1 -8.39 3.51 11.68
N PHE A 2 -7.58 3.16 10.69
CA PHE A 2 -7.73 3.67 9.33
C PHE A 2 -8.25 2.57 8.40
N CYS A 3 -9.20 2.87 7.53
CA CYS A 3 -9.69 1.95 6.50
C CYS A 3 -9.46 2.47 5.07
N LEU A 4 -9.13 1.55 4.17
CA LEU A 4 -9.08 1.79 2.72
C LEU A 4 -10.47 1.69 2.11
N GLY A 5 -10.57 2.16 0.87
CA GLY A 5 -11.78 2.21 0.08
C GLY A 5 -12.15 0.88 -0.58
N PRO A 6 -13.24 0.91 -1.36
CA PRO A 6 -13.85 -0.27 -1.96
C PRO A 6 -12.95 -0.85 -3.06
N CYS A 7 -13.07 -2.16 -3.29
CA CYS A 7 -12.36 -2.89 -4.35
C CYS A 7 -13.31 -3.48 -5.40
N THR A 8 -14.61 -3.27 -5.24
CA THR A 8 -15.65 -3.76 -6.17
C THR A 8 -16.71 -2.69 -6.39
N SER A 9 -17.34 -2.74 -7.56
CA SER A 9 -18.48 -1.87 -7.87
C SER A 9 -19.65 -2.07 -6.89
N SER A 10 -19.91 -3.32 -6.48
CA SER A 10 -21.01 -3.62 -5.53
C SER A 10 -20.85 -2.97 -4.16
N THR A 11 -19.61 -2.66 -3.75
CA THR A 11 -19.34 -2.05 -2.45
C THR A 11 -19.08 -0.55 -2.55
N SER A 12 -18.88 -0.01 -3.75
CA SER A 12 -18.41 1.37 -3.91
C SER A 12 -19.42 2.42 -3.47
N SER A 13 -20.71 2.12 -3.57
CA SER A 13 -21.79 3.02 -3.14
C SER A 13 -21.89 3.20 -1.62
N PHE A 14 -21.24 2.33 -0.83
CA PHE A 14 -21.23 2.44 0.63
C PHE A 14 -20.08 3.31 1.17
N TYR A 15 -19.17 3.73 0.29
CA TYR A 15 -18.04 4.57 0.67
C TYR A 15 -18.29 6.01 0.22
N PRO A 16 -17.96 6.99 1.05
CA PRO A 16 -17.95 8.39 0.64
C PRO A 16 -16.82 8.62 -0.37
N GLU A 17 -16.94 9.69 -1.15
CA GLU A 17 -15.91 10.06 -2.14
C GLU A 17 -14.62 10.53 -1.44
N GLU A 18 -14.77 11.31 -0.39
CA GLU A 18 -13.67 11.91 0.37
C GLU A 18 -13.37 11.17 1.67
N SER A 19 -12.18 11.42 2.22
CA SER A 19 -11.79 10.97 3.57
C SER A 19 -12.81 11.42 4.61
N VAL A 20 -13.30 10.51 5.44
CA VAL A 20 -14.27 10.84 6.50
C VAL A 20 -14.01 10.04 7.77
N GLU A 21 -14.32 10.64 8.91
CA GLU A 21 -14.43 9.93 10.17
C GLU A 21 -15.79 9.23 10.25
N PHE A 22 -15.81 7.88 10.26
CA PHE A 22 -17.04 7.12 10.49
C PHE A 22 -17.43 7.08 11.96
N SER A 23 -16.43 7.12 12.85
CA SER A 23 -16.59 7.24 14.31
C SER A 23 -15.29 7.74 14.92
N SER A 24 -15.33 8.08 16.22
CA SER A 24 -14.15 8.49 17.01
C SER A 24 -12.95 7.54 16.99
N THR A 25 -13.14 6.32 16.47
CA THR A 25 -12.09 5.30 16.38
C THR A 25 -11.82 4.81 14.96
N ILE A 26 -12.63 5.17 13.97
CA ILE A 26 -12.52 4.67 12.59
C ILE A 26 -12.60 5.83 11.60
N THR A 27 -11.54 5.96 10.80
CA THR A 27 -11.43 6.97 9.74
C THR A 27 -11.20 6.28 8.40
N TYR A 28 -12.04 6.59 7.43
CA TYR A 28 -11.80 6.26 6.04
C TYR A 28 -10.80 7.24 5.43
N LEU A 29 -9.73 6.71 4.85
CA LEU A 29 -8.64 7.52 4.30
C LEU A 29 -8.98 8.17 2.96
N GLY A 30 -9.98 7.69 2.24
CA GLY A 30 -10.24 8.10 0.86
C GLY A 30 -9.59 7.17 -0.16
N LYS A 31 -9.62 7.62 -1.42
CA LYS A 31 -9.08 6.85 -2.55
C LYS A 31 -7.56 6.76 -2.52
N ARG A 32 -6.87 7.88 -2.32
CA ARG A 32 -5.42 7.96 -2.26
C ARG A 32 -4.96 9.21 -1.55
N GLY A 33 -3.75 9.18 -1.00
CA GLY A 33 -3.13 10.35 -0.38
C GLY A 33 -1.94 10.00 0.50
N ILE A 34 -1.40 11.03 1.16
CA ILE A 34 -0.38 10.90 2.19
C ILE A 34 -0.93 11.59 3.44
N LEU A 35 -1.20 10.80 4.48
CA LEU A 35 -1.62 11.27 5.78
C LEU A 35 -0.39 11.53 6.64
N ASN A 36 -0.25 12.76 7.14
CA ASN A 36 0.71 13.09 8.19
C ASN A 36 -0.01 13.02 9.54
N THR A 37 0.42 12.09 10.39
CA THR A 37 -0.16 11.92 11.72
C THR A 37 0.40 12.96 12.70
N ALA A 38 -0.31 13.19 13.82
CA ALA A 38 0.15 14.09 14.87
C ALA A 38 1.49 13.67 15.51
N SER A 39 1.86 12.38 15.42
CA SER A 39 3.16 11.87 15.88
C SER A 39 4.29 12.05 14.85
N GLY A 40 4.01 12.66 13.70
CA GLY A 40 4.98 12.90 12.63
C GLY A 40 5.14 11.74 11.64
N LEU A 41 4.37 10.66 11.78
CA LEU A 41 4.42 9.53 10.84
C LEU A 41 3.74 9.90 9.52
N GLN A 42 4.37 9.48 8.42
CA GLN A 42 3.82 9.61 7.06
C GLN A 42 3.23 8.28 6.59
N VAL A 43 1.92 8.26 6.37
CA VAL A 43 1.16 7.11 5.90
C VAL A 43 0.62 7.40 4.49
N ALA A 44 1.24 6.82 3.48
CA ALA A 44 0.70 6.81 2.13
C ALA A 44 -0.33 5.69 1.98
N TYR A 45 -1.38 5.94 1.19
CA TYR A 45 -2.43 4.96 0.95
C TYR A 45 -2.95 5.00 -0.48
N LEU A 46 -3.36 3.83 -0.98
CA LEU A 46 -4.02 3.66 -2.28
C LEU A 46 -5.09 2.57 -2.19
N SER A 47 -6.33 2.99 -2.39
CA SER A 47 -7.53 2.16 -2.36
C SER A 47 -7.89 1.62 -3.75
N GLY A 48 -8.56 0.47 -3.80
CA GLY A 48 -9.14 -0.08 -5.01
C GLY A 48 -8.24 -1.04 -5.80
N ILE A 49 -8.66 -1.34 -7.03
CA ILE A 49 -8.00 -2.27 -7.94
C ILE A 49 -7.48 -1.58 -9.20
N GLU A 50 -6.41 -2.11 -9.81
CA GLU A 50 -5.84 -1.54 -11.03
C GLU A 50 -6.83 -1.61 -12.20
N ALA A 51 -6.98 -0.51 -12.93
CA ALA A 51 -7.75 -0.42 -14.16
C ALA A 51 -7.16 0.60 -15.13
N SER A 52 -7.67 0.63 -16.37
CA SER A 52 -7.29 1.61 -17.38
C SER A 52 -7.76 3.03 -17.06
N SER A 53 -8.80 3.17 -16.25
CA SER A 53 -9.36 4.45 -15.84
C SER A 53 -9.73 4.46 -14.37
N SER A 54 -9.64 5.64 -13.80
CA SER A 54 -9.91 5.92 -12.39
C SER A 54 -11.41 5.85 -12.09
N SER A 55 -11.83 5.15 -11.03
CA SER A 55 -13.23 5.13 -10.53
C SER A 55 -13.27 5.00 -9.00
N ASN A 56 -14.45 4.93 -8.38
CA ASN A 56 -14.56 4.89 -6.91
C ASN A 56 -13.92 3.66 -6.26
N PHE A 57 -13.71 2.57 -7.02
CA PHE A 57 -13.09 1.33 -6.55
C PHE A 57 -11.88 0.91 -7.38
N GLN A 58 -11.45 1.76 -8.33
CA GLN A 58 -10.34 1.48 -9.24
C GLN A 58 -9.35 2.63 -9.26
N PHE A 59 -8.07 2.30 -9.33
CA PHE A 59 -6.99 3.25 -9.56
C PHE A 59 -6.38 3.03 -10.95
N SER A 60 -5.88 4.12 -11.53
CA SER A 60 -5.20 4.11 -12.83
C SER A 60 -3.79 4.70 -12.74
N GLU A 61 -3.14 4.87 -13.89
CA GLU A 61 -1.81 5.45 -14.00
C GLU A 61 -1.76 6.88 -13.43
N GLU A 62 -2.79 7.68 -13.70
CA GLU A 62 -2.92 9.06 -13.25
C GLU A 62 -2.92 9.14 -11.71
N ASP A 63 -3.61 8.22 -11.04
CA ASP A 63 -3.65 8.14 -9.59
C ASP A 63 -2.26 7.92 -8.97
N ILE A 64 -1.41 7.13 -9.64
CA ILE A 64 -0.03 6.86 -9.23
C ILE A 64 0.84 8.08 -9.45
N GLU A 65 0.71 8.74 -10.60
CA GLU A 65 1.49 9.94 -10.92
C GLU A 65 1.22 11.05 -9.92
N GLU A 66 -0.04 11.27 -9.57
CA GLU A 66 -0.39 12.28 -8.58
C GLU A 66 0.14 11.97 -7.19
N LEU A 67 0.10 10.70 -6.75
CA LEU A 67 0.73 10.28 -5.48
C LEU A 67 2.24 10.46 -5.47
N LEU A 68 2.88 10.37 -6.63
CA LEU A 68 4.33 10.54 -6.79
C LEU A 68 4.74 12.00 -7.02
N MET A 69 3.81 12.94 -7.27
CA MET A 69 4.15 14.35 -7.46
C MET A 69 4.93 14.95 -6.27
N PRO A 70 4.52 14.77 -4.99
CA PRO A 70 5.25 15.34 -3.86
C PRO A 70 6.69 14.81 -3.76
N VAL A 71 6.91 13.56 -4.13
CA VAL A 71 8.24 12.93 -4.14
C VAL A 71 9.17 13.60 -5.15
N ARG A 72 8.64 14.00 -6.31
CA ARG A 72 9.42 14.61 -7.40
C ARG A 72 9.76 16.06 -7.13
N THR A 73 8.90 16.77 -6.42
CA THR A 73 9.06 18.21 -6.14
C THR A 73 9.82 18.48 -4.85
N GLN A 74 9.80 17.55 -3.89
CA GLN A 74 10.51 17.69 -2.62
C GLN A 74 11.97 17.23 -2.74
N ALA A 75 12.89 18.18 -2.83
CA ALA A 75 14.32 17.89 -2.77
C ALA A 75 14.66 17.16 -1.45
N GLY A 76 15.35 16.02 -1.56
CA GLY A 76 15.75 15.22 -0.40
C GLY A 76 14.65 14.31 0.18
N PHE A 77 13.57 14.03 -0.56
CA PHE A 77 12.56 13.05 -0.14
C PHE A 77 13.21 11.68 0.17
N LEU A 78 13.09 11.24 1.43
CA LEU A 78 13.73 10.01 1.90
C LEU A 78 12.83 8.78 1.76
N GLY A 79 11.52 8.97 1.70
CA GLY A 79 10.52 7.91 1.69
C GLY A 79 9.41 8.17 2.70
N VAL A 80 8.39 7.30 2.72
CA VAL A 80 7.32 7.31 3.74
C VAL A 80 7.55 6.23 4.79
N ASP A 81 6.90 6.36 5.95
CA ASP A 81 6.98 5.33 6.99
C ASP A 81 6.14 4.11 6.62
N ILE A 82 4.91 4.34 6.15
CA ILE A 82 3.95 3.28 5.85
C ILE A 82 3.30 3.54 4.50
N LEU A 83 3.23 2.50 3.68
CA LEU A 83 2.35 2.43 2.51
C LEU A 83 1.28 1.37 2.76
N VAL A 84 0.02 1.73 2.58
CA VAL A 84 -1.12 0.79 2.69
C VAL A 84 -1.83 0.71 1.34
N THR A 85 -1.91 -0.48 0.76
CA THR A 85 -2.58 -0.68 -0.54
C THR A 85 -3.62 -1.78 -0.48
N SER A 86 -4.66 -1.66 -1.30
CA SER A 86 -5.66 -2.73 -1.41
C SER A 86 -5.11 -3.95 -2.16
N MET A 87 -4.36 -3.73 -3.25
CA MET A 87 -3.70 -4.78 -4.04
C MET A 87 -2.21 -4.91 -3.69
N TRP A 88 -1.63 -6.05 -4.05
CA TRP A 88 -0.19 -6.28 -3.93
C TRP A 88 0.60 -5.59 -5.05
N PRO A 89 1.88 -5.22 -4.82
CA PRO A 89 2.80 -4.95 -5.92
C PRO A 89 3.03 -6.21 -6.76
N ALA A 90 3.13 -6.03 -8.07
CA ALA A 90 3.50 -7.10 -9.00
C ALA A 90 4.87 -7.67 -8.64
N GLU A 91 4.93 -9.01 -8.66
CA GLU A 91 6.16 -9.78 -8.44
C GLU A 91 6.88 -9.43 -7.12
N VAL A 92 6.15 -9.03 -6.07
CA VAL A 92 6.77 -8.62 -4.80
C VAL A 92 7.71 -9.68 -4.21
N TRP A 93 7.43 -10.97 -4.43
CA TRP A 93 8.27 -12.08 -3.96
C TRP A 93 9.56 -12.29 -4.76
N LYS A 94 9.71 -11.62 -5.92
CA LYS A 94 10.83 -11.84 -6.83
C LYS A 94 12.15 -11.52 -6.13
N HIS A 95 13.13 -12.41 -6.34
CA HIS A 95 14.44 -12.38 -5.69
C HIS A 95 14.42 -12.53 -4.15
N ALA A 96 13.27 -12.80 -3.53
CA ALA A 96 13.22 -13.23 -2.15
C ALA A 96 13.53 -14.72 -2.04
N HIS A 97 14.02 -15.15 -0.88
CA HIS A 97 14.29 -16.57 -0.61
C HIS A 97 13.00 -17.37 -0.35
N ASN A 98 11.89 -16.66 -0.05
CA ASN A 98 10.59 -17.24 0.20
C ASN A 98 9.56 -16.76 -0.82
N THR A 99 8.66 -17.64 -1.22
CA THR A 99 7.56 -17.34 -2.14
C THR A 99 6.21 -17.44 -1.41
N PRO A 100 5.18 -16.72 -1.87
CA PRO A 100 3.83 -16.86 -1.34
C PRO A 100 3.32 -18.28 -1.60
N SER A 101 2.53 -18.84 -0.68
CA SER A 101 1.96 -20.18 -0.81
C SER A 101 1.01 -20.32 -2.00
N THR A 102 0.51 -19.19 -2.51
CA THR A 102 -0.40 -19.12 -3.65
C THR A 102 -0.03 -17.93 -4.50
N LYS A 103 -0.20 -18.05 -5.82
CA LYS A 103 0.03 -16.94 -6.74
C LYS A 103 -0.99 -15.83 -6.47
N VAL A 104 -0.52 -14.66 -6.09
CA VAL A 104 -1.33 -13.44 -5.96
C VAL A 104 -1.10 -12.56 -7.19
N GLN A 105 -2.18 -12.08 -7.80
CA GLN A 105 -2.09 -11.12 -8.90
C GLN A 105 -1.74 -9.74 -8.32
N GLY A 106 -0.53 -9.27 -8.59
CA GLY A 106 -0.07 -7.94 -8.19
C GLY A 106 -0.17 -6.93 -9.32
N SER A 107 -0.10 -5.66 -8.93
CA SER A 107 -0.18 -4.47 -9.78
C SER A 107 1.21 -3.91 -10.09
N LYS A 108 1.51 -3.69 -11.37
CA LYS A 108 2.79 -3.06 -11.78
C LYS A 108 2.83 -1.60 -11.36
N LEU A 109 1.68 -0.95 -11.36
CA LEU A 109 1.48 0.41 -10.89
C LEU A 109 1.85 0.55 -9.40
N ILE A 110 1.42 -0.38 -8.56
CA ILE A 110 1.80 -0.41 -7.15
C ILE A 110 3.29 -0.70 -6.97
N SER A 111 3.91 -1.56 -7.79
CA SER A 111 5.37 -1.75 -7.75
C SER A 111 6.12 -0.45 -8.03
N ARG A 112 5.67 0.33 -9.01
CA ARG A 112 6.23 1.66 -9.32
C ARG A 112 5.99 2.66 -8.19
N LEU A 113 4.80 2.64 -7.59
CA LEU A 113 4.47 3.47 -6.44
C LEU A 113 5.39 3.18 -5.25
N ALA A 114 5.60 1.90 -4.90
CA ALA A 114 6.50 1.50 -3.82
C ALA A 114 7.97 1.89 -4.13
N ALA A 115 8.40 1.79 -5.39
CA ALA A 115 9.71 2.23 -5.82
C ALA A 115 9.92 3.76 -5.67
N GLY A 116 8.89 4.55 -5.93
CA GLY A 116 8.95 6.02 -5.78
C GLY A 116 8.81 6.48 -4.33
N LEU A 117 7.79 5.97 -3.60
CA LEU A 117 7.52 6.36 -2.22
C LEU A 117 8.49 5.77 -1.20
N LYS A 118 9.25 4.72 -1.57
CA LYS A 118 10.26 4.08 -0.73
C LYS A 118 9.73 3.85 0.70
N PRO A 119 8.66 3.07 0.90
CA PRO A 119 8.07 2.92 2.23
C PRO A 119 8.95 2.08 3.16
N ARG A 120 9.00 2.37 4.47
CA ARG A 120 9.64 1.46 5.45
C ARG A 120 8.81 0.18 5.63
N TYR A 121 7.48 0.31 5.64
CA TYR A 121 6.53 -0.78 5.70
C TYR A 121 5.51 -0.66 4.57
N HIS A 122 5.23 -1.78 3.90
CA HIS A 122 4.17 -1.85 2.89
C HIS A 122 3.19 -2.96 3.27
N PHE A 123 1.98 -2.56 3.68
CA PHE A 123 0.88 -3.47 3.95
C PHE A 123 -0.03 -3.55 2.74
N ALA A 124 -0.37 -4.77 2.32
CA ALA A 124 -1.29 -5.00 1.21
C ALA A 124 -2.39 -6.01 1.56
N GLY A 125 -3.63 -5.66 1.19
CA GLY A 125 -4.79 -6.54 1.32
C GLY A 125 -4.97 -7.49 0.13
N ASN A 126 -6.19 -8.01 -0.03
CA ASN A 126 -6.68 -8.80 -1.18
C ASN A 126 -5.73 -9.90 -1.68
N GLY A 127 -4.99 -10.55 -0.77
CA GLY A 127 -4.06 -11.61 -1.11
C GLY A 127 -4.10 -12.74 -0.09
N ILE A 128 -2.93 -13.20 0.31
CA ILE A 128 -2.74 -14.20 1.36
C ILE A 128 -1.89 -13.60 2.48
N HIS A 129 -1.69 -14.31 3.58
CA HIS A 129 -0.62 -13.90 4.49
C HIS A 129 0.75 -14.17 3.88
N TYR A 130 1.60 -13.15 3.75
CA TYR A 130 2.97 -13.30 3.28
C TYR A 130 3.86 -12.18 3.83
N GLU A 131 4.93 -12.58 4.52
CA GLU A 131 5.97 -11.66 4.97
C GLU A 131 7.21 -11.89 4.10
N ARG A 132 7.56 -10.87 3.31
CA ARG A 132 8.76 -10.91 2.49
C ARG A 132 9.97 -10.56 3.34
N GLN A 133 11.13 -11.16 3.05
CA GLN A 133 12.39 -10.60 3.51
C GLN A 133 12.52 -9.11 3.09
N PRO A 134 13.18 -8.25 3.89
CA PRO A 134 13.32 -6.84 3.53
C PRO A 134 14.03 -6.64 2.17
N TYR A 135 13.60 -5.65 1.40
CA TYR A 135 14.26 -5.21 0.16
C TYR A 135 14.48 -3.71 0.16
N ARG A 136 15.23 -3.20 -0.80
CA ARG A 136 15.37 -1.76 -1.01
C ARG A 136 14.73 -1.35 -2.33
N ASN A 137 14.00 -0.24 -2.30
CA ASN A 137 13.34 0.38 -3.43
C ASN A 137 14.24 1.39 -4.19
N HIS A 138 15.55 1.17 -4.18
CA HIS A 138 16.55 2.06 -4.79
C HIS A 138 17.35 1.34 -5.88
N ARG A 139 17.95 2.11 -6.79
CA ARG A 139 18.90 1.58 -7.76
C ARG A 139 20.26 1.40 -7.10
N VAL A 140 20.59 0.13 -6.80
CA VAL A 140 21.88 -0.25 -6.19
C VAL A 140 23.03 0.32 -7.03
N LEU A 141 24.04 0.91 -6.38
CA LEU A 141 25.21 1.58 -6.97
C LEU A 141 24.95 2.94 -7.66
N LEU A 142 23.69 3.34 -7.86
CA LEU A 142 23.34 4.64 -8.47
C LEU A 142 22.79 5.64 -7.45
N GLU A 143 22.19 5.14 -6.37
CA GLU A 143 21.62 5.94 -5.29
C GLU A 143 22.30 5.63 -3.95
N PRO A 144 22.39 6.61 -3.03
CA PRO A 144 22.87 6.35 -1.68
C PRO A 144 21.98 5.29 -0.99
N ALA A 145 22.58 4.52 -0.08
CA ALA A 145 21.85 3.47 0.62
C ALA A 145 20.66 4.05 1.39
N GLN A 146 19.47 3.57 1.07
CA GLN A 146 18.23 3.94 1.74
C GLN A 146 17.75 2.85 2.69
N HIS A 147 16.72 3.16 3.48
CA HIS A 147 16.07 2.17 4.33
C HIS A 147 15.47 1.02 3.50
N VAL A 148 15.25 -0.08 4.19
CA VAL A 148 14.60 -1.25 3.61
C VAL A 148 13.09 -1.14 3.76
N THR A 149 12.37 -1.69 2.79
CA THR A 149 10.95 -1.94 2.82
C THR A 149 10.68 -3.34 3.33
N ARG A 150 9.79 -3.44 4.32
CA ARG A 150 9.22 -4.70 4.80
C ARG A 150 7.82 -4.82 4.20
N PHE A 151 7.60 -5.84 3.39
CA PHE A 151 6.30 -6.11 2.78
C PHE A 151 5.54 -7.16 3.59
N ILE A 152 4.29 -6.82 3.93
CA ILE A 152 3.35 -7.69 4.63
C ILE A 152 2.05 -7.76 3.83
N GLY A 153 1.79 -8.90 3.23
CA GLY A 153 0.48 -9.25 2.66
C GLY A 153 -0.43 -9.82 3.74
N LEU A 154 -1.70 -9.42 3.72
CA LEU A 154 -2.73 -9.90 4.64
C LEU A 154 -3.79 -10.72 3.90
N ALA A 155 -4.22 -11.81 4.52
CA ALA A 155 -5.34 -12.60 4.02
C ALA A 155 -6.69 -11.93 4.33
N PRO A 156 -7.76 -12.24 3.58
CA PRO A 156 -9.10 -11.80 3.90
C PRO A 156 -9.55 -12.26 5.28
N VAL A 157 -10.41 -11.46 5.92
CA VAL A 157 -11.11 -11.86 7.14
C VAL A 157 -11.91 -13.13 6.85
N ASN A 158 -11.88 -14.08 7.79
CA ASN A 158 -12.60 -15.35 7.69
C ASN A 158 -12.19 -16.25 6.49
N ASN A 159 -10.92 -16.17 6.07
CA ASN A 159 -10.37 -17.09 5.06
C ASN A 159 -10.34 -18.55 5.57
N LYS A 160 -10.52 -19.52 4.66
CA LYS A 160 -10.67 -20.95 5.00
C LYS A 160 -9.38 -21.55 5.56
N GLU A 161 -8.26 -21.00 5.13
CA GLU A 161 -6.89 -21.41 5.39
C GLU A 161 -6.40 -20.91 6.76
N LYS A 162 -7.23 -20.13 7.49
CA LYS A 162 -6.93 -19.52 8.80
C LYS A 162 -5.62 -18.73 8.81
N GLN A 163 -5.25 -18.17 7.66
CA GLN A 163 -4.10 -17.28 7.51
C GLN A 163 -4.33 -15.98 8.26
N LYS A 164 -3.24 -15.35 8.70
CA LYS A 164 -3.30 -14.09 9.45
C LYS A 164 -3.90 -12.99 8.57
N TRP A 165 -4.95 -12.36 9.09
CA TRP A 165 -5.63 -11.20 8.51
C TRP A 165 -5.43 -9.94 9.34
N LEU A 166 -4.87 -10.07 10.55
CA LEU A 166 -4.55 -9.00 11.49
C LEU A 166 -3.04 -9.01 11.77
N TYR A 167 -2.44 -7.83 11.81
CA TYR A 167 -1.03 -7.66 12.13
C TYR A 167 -0.86 -6.55 13.17
N ALA A 168 -0.24 -6.89 14.30
CA ALA A 168 0.16 -5.92 15.31
C ALA A 168 1.66 -5.66 15.14
N PHE A 169 2.04 -4.39 15.11
CA PHE A 169 3.44 -4.00 15.00
C PHE A 169 3.73 -2.76 15.83
N SER A 170 4.99 -2.61 16.20
CA SER A 170 5.52 -1.42 16.86
C SER A 170 6.63 -0.86 16.00
N MET A 171 6.62 0.44 15.79
CA MET A 171 7.74 1.12 15.13
C MET A 171 8.81 1.39 16.19
N GLN A 172 10.02 0.89 15.93
CA GLN A 172 11.24 1.25 16.66
C GLN A 172 11.92 2.42 15.96
#